data_AF-A0A9J6DPT0-F1
#
_entry.id   AF-A0A9J6DPT0-F1
#
_cell.length_a   1.000
_cell.length_b   1.000
_cell.length_c   1.000
_cell.angle_alpha   90.00
_cell.angle_beta   90.00
_cell.angle_gamma   90.00
#
_symmetry.space_group_name_H-M   'P 1'
#
loop_
_entity.id
_entity.type
_entity.pdbx_description
1 polymer ?
#
loop_
_entity_poly.entity_id
_entity_poly.type
_entity_poly.pdbx_seq_one_letter_code
_entity_poly.pdbx_strand_id
1 'polypeptide(L)'
;MDCHTLVIAALRIPTLSELSLVKCGYGVNECFTPLFAQRMTSNYNLLHVELPECRMYDTENIIVQDVTRRNCGLIARALRFLLGDRDPLCASALERVCGHAKLVELVEDRADVETTEAIAKIKRALNSIRGLQEYMRLSGVVKNSVQSLGQRDGETNLVDLNEYCWLHIRQYLTLEDVAKASIE
;
A
#
# COMPACT_ATOMS: atom_id res chain seq x y z
N MET A 1 2.58 -23.22 22.34
CA MET A 1 2.84 -21.96 21.63
C MET A 1 1.52 -21.21 21.60
N ASP A 2 1.49 -19.96 22.06
CA ASP A 2 0.25 -19.17 22.18
C ASP A 2 -0.28 -18.76 20.78
N CYS A 3 -1.60 -18.86 20.58
CA CYS A 3 -2.36 -18.38 19.42
C CYS A 3 -1.93 -16.95 19.05
N HIS A 4 -1.72 -16.09 20.05
CA HIS A 4 -1.36 -14.69 19.83
C HIS A 4 0.04 -14.50 19.25
N THR A 5 1.03 -15.25 19.74
CA THR A 5 2.41 -15.19 19.22
C THR A 5 2.48 -15.67 17.77
N LEU A 6 1.70 -16.70 17.42
CA LEU A 6 1.63 -17.21 16.06
C LEU A 6 1.01 -16.20 15.07
N VAL A 7 -0.11 -15.57 15.44
CA VAL A 7 -0.74 -14.52 14.61
C VAL A 7 0.23 -13.36 14.37
N ILE A 8 0.90 -12.89 15.43
CA ILE A 8 1.88 -11.80 15.30
C ILE A 8 3.04 -12.21 14.40
N ALA A 9 3.58 -13.43 14.58
CA ALA A 9 4.67 -13.91 13.76
C ALA A 9 4.27 -13.98 12.28
N ALA A 10 3.10 -14.56 11.97
CA ALA A 10 2.60 -14.67 10.60
C ALA A 10 2.41 -13.29 9.94
N LEU A 11 1.80 -12.34 10.65
CA LEU A 11 1.49 -11.03 10.09
C LEU A 11 2.68 -10.06 10.02
N ARG A 12 3.78 -10.33 10.73
CA ARG A 12 4.99 -9.49 10.72
C ARG A 12 6.00 -9.87 9.65
N ILE A 13 5.87 -11.04 9.02
CA ILE A 13 6.79 -11.45 7.95
C ILE A 13 6.48 -10.62 6.70
N PRO A 14 7.39 -9.74 6.26
CA PRO A 14 7.11 -8.81 5.15
C PRO A 14 7.03 -9.51 3.80
N THR A 15 7.66 -10.68 3.68
CA THR A 15 7.74 -11.48 2.46
C THR A 15 6.66 -12.55 2.36
N LEU A 16 5.82 -12.71 3.39
CA LEU A 16 4.78 -13.73 3.40
C LEU A 16 3.57 -13.23 2.62
N SER A 17 3.37 -13.79 1.42
CA SER A 17 2.22 -13.48 0.55
C SER A 17 1.11 -14.52 0.61
N GLU A 18 1.42 -15.74 1.05
CA GLU A 18 0.48 -16.85 1.09
C GLU A 18 0.55 -17.52 2.45
N LEU A 19 -0.61 -17.80 3.05
CA LEU A 19 -0.72 -18.51 4.32
C LEU A 19 -1.81 -19.57 4.21
N SER A 20 -1.44 -20.84 4.28
CA SER A 20 -2.40 -21.93 4.41
C SER A 20 -2.21 -22.60 5.77
N LEU A 21 -3.27 -22.59 6.57
CA LEU A 21 -3.28 -23.27 7.86
C LEU A 21 -3.81 -24.69 7.68
N VAL A 22 -2.97 -25.66 7.97
CA VAL A 22 -3.41 -27.05 8.06
C VAL A 22 -4.18 -27.23 9.36
N LYS A 23 -5.25 -28.03 9.33
CA LYS A 23 -6.09 -28.35 10.49
C LYS A 23 -5.22 -28.76 11.69
N CYS A 24 -5.05 -27.82 12.62
CA CYS A 24 -4.46 -28.07 13.92
C CYS A 24 -5.53 -28.63 14.87
N GLY A 25 -5.12 -29.39 15.90
CA GLY A 25 -6.04 -30.07 16.82
C GLY A 25 -7.12 -29.18 17.42
N TYR A 26 -8.22 -29.81 17.84
CA TYR A 26 -9.42 -29.15 18.40
C TYR A 26 -9.03 -28.07 19.44
N GLY A 27 -9.47 -26.82 19.20
CA GLY A 27 -9.28 -25.66 20.08
C GLY A 27 -8.29 -24.59 19.61
N VAL A 28 -7.26 -24.93 18.83
CA VAL A 28 -6.28 -23.93 18.34
C VAL A 28 -6.88 -23.06 17.23
N ASN A 29 -7.68 -23.65 16.34
CA ASN A 29 -8.31 -22.91 15.24
C ASN A 29 -9.40 -21.95 15.76
N GLU A 30 -10.08 -22.32 16.86
CA GLU A 30 -11.15 -21.53 17.46
C GLU A 30 -10.63 -20.20 18.06
N CYS A 31 -9.43 -20.19 18.67
CA CYS A 31 -8.80 -18.93 19.13
C CYS A 31 -8.07 -18.16 18.03
N PHE A 32 -7.49 -18.88 17.08
CA PHE A 32 -6.62 -18.28 16.08
C PHE A 32 -7.41 -17.42 15.09
N THR A 33 -8.48 -17.94 14.51
CA THR A 33 -9.18 -17.31 13.38
C THR A 33 -9.75 -15.92 13.71
N PRO A 34 -10.48 -15.71 14.83
CA PRO A 34 -10.99 -14.38 15.17
C PRO A 34 -9.86 -13.38 15.45
N LEU A 35 -8.82 -13.81 16.16
CA LEU A 35 -7.67 -12.98 16.46
C LEU A 35 -6.89 -12.61 15.19
N PHE A 36 -6.73 -13.57 14.28
CA PHE A 36 -6.07 -13.38 13.00
C PHE A 36 -6.85 -12.38 12.14
N ALA A 37 -8.16 -12.58 11.96
CA ALA A 37 -9.01 -11.67 11.20
C ALA A 37 -8.95 -10.23 11.74
N GLN A 38 -9.02 -10.05 13.06
CA GLN A 38 -8.92 -8.73 13.68
C GLN A 38 -7.59 -8.04 13.36
N ARG A 39 -6.48 -8.77 13.44
CA ARG A 39 -5.12 -8.22 13.27
C ARG A 39 -4.72 -8.08 11.80
N MET A 40 -5.30 -8.86 10.90
CA MET A 40 -4.96 -8.87 9.48
C MET A 40 -5.42 -7.61 8.75
N THR A 41 -6.40 -6.87 9.26
CA THR A 41 -6.93 -5.65 8.63
C THR A 41 -5.86 -4.61 8.24
N SER A 42 -4.77 -4.53 8.99
CA SER A 42 -3.62 -3.65 8.73
C SER A 42 -2.47 -4.30 7.93
N ASN A 43 -2.61 -5.58 7.55
CA ASN A 43 -1.63 -6.30 6.75
C ASN A 43 -1.83 -6.04 5.25
N TYR A 44 -0.72 -5.75 4.55
CA TYR A 44 -0.69 -5.45 3.12
C TYR A 44 0.12 -6.46 2.30
N ASN A 45 0.61 -7.52 2.95
CA ASN A 45 1.53 -8.48 2.33
C ASN A 45 0.81 -9.77 1.92
N LEU A 46 -0.17 -10.21 2.70
CA LEU A 46 -0.91 -11.44 2.41
C LEU A 46 -1.88 -11.21 1.24
N LEU A 47 -1.76 -12.06 0.23
CA LEU A 47 -2.57 -12.09 -1.00
C LEU A 47 -3.47 -13.31 -1.07
N HIS A 48 -3.09 -14.39 -0.41
CA HIS A 48 -3.90 -15.60 -0.31
C HIS A 48 -3.85 -16.14 1.11
N VAL A 49 -5.03 -16.44 1.67
CA VAL A 49 -5.13 -17.08 2.98
C VAL A 49 -6.17 -18.17 2.93
N GLU A 50 -5.78 -19.35 3.40
CA GLU A 50 -6.66 -20.50 3.58
C GLU A 50 -6.73 -20.84 5.06
N LEU A 51 -7.94 -20.77 5.61
CA LEU A 51 -8.23 -21.11 6.99
C LEU A 51 -9.02 -22.43 7.04
N PRO A 52 -8.61 -23.40 7.87
CA PRO A 52 -9.32 -24.66 7.99
C PRO A 52 -10.65 -24.41 8.71
N GLU A 53 -11.69 -25.13 8.29
CA GLU A 53 -12.99 -25.19 8.97
C GLU A 53 -13.79 -23.86 8.99
N CYS A 54 -13.29 -22.80 8.35
CA CYS A 54 -14.05 -21.59 8.08
C CYS A 54 -15.06 -21.84 6.96
N ARG A 55 -16.34 -21.58 7.23
CA ARG A 55 -17.37 -21.52 6.20
C ARG A 55 -17.21 -20.22 5.41
N MET A 56 -17.69 -20.25 4.17
CA MET A 56 -17.65 -19.08 3.27
C MET A 56 -18.32 -17.83 3.88
N TYR A 57 -19.32 -18.01 4.74
CA TYR A 57 -20.09 -16.92 5.35
C TYR A 57 -19.68 -16.57 6.78
N ASP A 58 -18.61 -17.17 7.29
CA ASP A 58 -18.10 -16.79 8.61
C ASP A 58 -17.49 -15.39 8.52
N THR A 59 -17.86 -14.51 9.46
CA THR A 59 -17.45 -13.11 9.49
C THR A 59 -15.93 -12.96 9.39
N GLU A 60 -15.19 -13.83 10.08
CA GLU A 60 -13.73 -13.84 10.09
C GLU A 60 -13.17 -14.18 8.72
N ASN A 61 -13.76 -15.15 8.03
CA ASN A 61 -13.36 -15.51 6.68
C ASN A 61 -13.67 -14.39 5.68
N ILE A 62 -14.83 -13.73 5.81
CA ILE A 62 -15.18 -12.56 4.99
C ILE A 62 -14.13 -11.45 5.17
N ILE A 63 -13.74 -11.14 6.42
CA ILE A 63 -12.70 -10.14 6.70
C ILE A 63 -11.37 -10.52 6.03
N VAL A 64 -10.96 -11.78 6.15
CA VAL A 64 -9.71 -12.27 5.56
C VAL A 64 -9.75 -12.16 4.04
N GLN A 65 -10.84 -12.60 3.41
CA GLN A 65 -11.02 -12.50 1.96
C GLN A 65 -11.09 -11.05 1.46
N ASP A 66 -11.70 -10.14 2.24
CA ASP A 66 -11.73 -8.73 1.90
C ASP A 66 -10.35 -8.08 1.98
N VAL A 67 -9.54 -8.45 2.97
CA VAL A 67 -8.16 -7.97 3.08
C VAL A 67 -7.30 -8.49 1.93
N THR A 68 -7.33 -9.78 1.62
CA THR A 68 -6.55 -10.34 0.51
C THR A 68 -6.99 -9.73 -0.83
N ARG A 69 -8.30 -9.60 -1.07
CA ARG A 69 -8.85 -8.92 -2.24
C ARG A 69 -8.40 -7.47 -2.35
N ARG A 70 -8.41 -6.72 -1.24
CA ARG A 70 -7.88 -5.35 -1.18
C ARG A 70 -6.40 -5.32 -1.57
N ASN A 71 -5.58 -6.19 -0.99
CA ASN A 71 -4.14 -6.24 -1.23
C ASN A 71 -3.81 -6.59 -2.70
N CYS A 72 -4.49 -7.59 -3.27
CA CYS A 72 -4.42 -7.91 -4.69
C CYS A 72 -4.81 -6.71 -5.57
N GLY A 73 -5.89 -6.01 -5.20
CA GLY A 73 -6.32 -4.79 -5.86
C GLY A 73 -5.25 -3.69 -5.82
N LEU A 74 -4.61 -3.47 -4.68
CA LEU A 74 -3.53 -2.48 -4.53
C LEU A 74 -2.35 -2.83 -5.45
N ILE A 75 -1.91 -4.09 -5.49
CA ILE A 75 -0.83 -4.52 -6.37
C ILE A 75 -1.18 -4.29 -7.83
N ALA A 76 -2.39 -4.65 -8.26
CA ALA A 76 -2.84 -4.41 -9.63
C ALA A 76 -2.85 -2.91 -9.97
N ARG A 77 -3.28 -2.05 -9.04
CA ARG A 77 -3.26 -0.58 -9.23
C ARG A 77 -1.83 -0.03 -9.30
N ALA A 78 -0.94 -0.47 -8.42
CA ALA A 78 0.47 -0.08 -8.44
C ALA A 78 1.15 -0.48 -9.76
N LEU A 79 0.87 -1.68 -10.25
CA LEU A 79 1.36 -2.15 -11.54
C LEU A 79 0.88 -1.26 -12.69
N ARG A 80 -0.41 -0.88 -12.72
CA ARG A 80 -0.92 0.08 -13.72
C ARG A 80 -0.16 1.40 -13.68
N PHE A 81 0.19 1.90 -12.49
CA PHE A 81 1.00 3.11 -12.37
C PHE A 81 2.38 2.96 -13.02
N LEU A 82 3.02 1.82 -12.82
CA LEU A 82 4.33 1.48 -13.40
C LEU A 82 4.27 1.30 -14.92
N LEU A 83 3.10 0.92 -15.44
CA LEU A 83 2.81 0.82 -16.87
C LEU A 83 2.34 2.14 -17.49
N GLY A 84 2.20 3.21 -16.72
CA GLY A 84 1.98 4.58 -17.21
C GLY A 84 0.65 5.22 -16.80
N ASP A 85 -0.22 4.51 -16.07
CA ASP A 85 -1.45 5.10 -15.54
C ASP A 85 -1.12 6.12 -14.43
N ARG A 86 -1.46 7.40 -14.63
CA ARG A 86 -1.18 8.47 -13.66
C ARG A 86 -2.37 8.80 -12.75
N ASP A 87 -3.31 7.87 -12.62
CA ASP A 87 -4.44 8.01 -11.68
C ASP A 87 -3.96 8.11 -10.22
N PRO A 88 -4.56 9.03 -9.41
CA PRO A 88 -4.27 9.18 -7.98
C PRO A 88 -4.35 7.89 -7.17
N LEU A 89 -5.34 7.01 -7.44
CA LEU A 89 -5.49 5.75 -6.72
C LEU A 89 -4.39 4.76 -7.08
N CYS A 90 -3.89 4.81 -8.32
CA CYS A 90 -2.75 4.01 -8.76
C CYS A 90 -1.44 4.47 -8.11
N ALA A 91 -1.23 5.78 -7.99
CA ALA A 91 -0.08 6.35 -7.29
C ALA A 91 -0.09 6.02 -5.78
N SER A 92 -1.25 6.21 -5.12
CA SER A 92 -1.44 5.86 -3.71
C SER A 92 -1.21 4.36 -3.46
N ALA A 93 -1.71 3.50 -4.35
CA ALA A 93 -1.46 2.07 -4.25
C ALA A 93 0.04 1.73 -4.39
N LEU A 94 0.78 2.41 -5.27
CA LEU A 94 2.23 2.23 -5.39
C LEU A 94 2.94 2.61 -4.08
N GLU A 95 2.61 3.74 -3.46
CA GLU A 95 3.21 4.13 -2.16
C GLU A 95 2.98 3.07 -1.09
N ARG A 96 1.83 2.42 -1.12
CA ARG A 96 1.45 1.39 -0.14
C ARG A 96 2.21 0.08 -0.34
N VAL A 97 2.40 -0.37 -1.58
CA VAL A 97 2.89 -1.73 -1.89
C VAL A 97 4.23 -1.77 -2.62
N CYS A 98 4.98 -0.66 -2.67
CA CYS A 98 6.27 -0.58 -3.37
C CYS A 98 7.33 -1.58 -2.86
N GLY A 99 7.20 -2.05 -1.62
CA GLY A 99 8.10 -3.07 -1.04
C GLY A 99 7.64 -4.51 -1.24
N HIS A 100 6.51 -4.75 -1.91
CA HIS A 100 5.90 -6.06 -2.01
C HIS A 100 6.58 -6.93 -3.07
N ALA A 101 7.01 -8.15 -2.71
CA ALA A 101 7.70 -9.06 -3.63
C ALA A 101 6.89 -9.37 -4.90
N LYS A 102 5.59 -9.66 -4.74
CA LYS A 102 4.68 -9.88 -5.88
C LYS A 102 4.59 -8.71 -6.87
N LEU A 103 4.77 -7.46 -6.42
CA LEU A 103 4.81 -6.33 -7.35
C LEU A 103 6.05 -6.40 -8.24
N VAL A 104 7.19 -6.82 -7.70
CA VAL A 104 8.44 -7.01 -8.46
C VAL A 104 8.25 -8.08 -9.52
N GLU A 105 7.75 -9.27 -9.14
CA GLU A 105 7.45 -10.37 -10.07
C GLU A 105 6.53 -9.92 -11.22
N LEU A 106 5.44 -9.21 -10.90
CA LEU A 106 4.52 -8.73 -11.93
C LEU A 106 5.14 -7.68 -12.85
N VAL A 107 6.11 -6.90 -12.37
CA VAL A 107 6.83 -5.93 -13.20
C VAL A 107 7.81 -6.66 -14.11
N GLU A 108 8.53 -7.67 -13.61
CA GLU A 108 9.38 -8.55 -14.42
C GLU A 108 8.57 -9.14 -15.58
N ASP A 109 7.44 -9.79 -15.25
CA ASP A 109 6.58 -10.45 -16.23
C ASP A 109 5.98 -9.50 -17.26
N ARG A 110 5.51 -8.31 -16.82
CA ARG A 110 4.78 -7.38 -17.70
C ARG A 110 5.67 -6.44 -18.49
N ALA A 111 6.84 -6.10 -17.95
CA ALA A 111 7.79 -5.24 -18.64
C ALA A 111 8.89 -6.03 -19.37
N ASP A 112 8.94 -7.36 -19.19
CA ASP A 112 9.97 -8.25 -19.74
C ASP A 112 11.38 -7.80 -19.32
N VAL A 113 11.59 -7.69 -18.01
CA VAL A 113 12.82 -7.17 -17.40
C VAL A 113 13.31 -8.06 -16.26
N GLU A 114 14.60 -7.99 -15.95
CA GLU A 114 15.17 -8.67 -14.79
C GLU A 114 14.76 -8.01 -13.46
N THR A 115 14.84 -8.77 -12.36
CA THR A 115 14.50 -8.34 -11.00
C THR A 115 15.15 -7.02 -10.58
N THR A 116 16.43 -6.82 -10.90
CA THR A 116 17.15 -5.60 -10.54
C THR A 116 16.58 -4.38 -11.25
N GLU A 117 16.18 -4.53 -12.51
CA GLU A 117 15.53 -3.48 -13.29
C GLU A 117 14.10 -3.24 -12.82
N ALA A 118 13.33 -4.29 -12.50
CA ALA A 118 12.00 -4.15 -11.92
C ALA A 118 12.02 -3.34 -10.62
N ILE A 119 12.94 -3.65 -9.71
CA ILE A 119 13.16 -2.90 -8.47
C ILE A 119 13.55 -1.45 -8.78
N ALA A 120 14.45 -1.23 -9.74
CA ALA A 120 14.86 0.12 -10.12
C ALA A 120 13.69 0.93 -10.71
N LYS A 121 12.82 0.29 -11.50
CA LYS A 121 11.61 0.91 -12.07
C LYS A 121 10.64 1.32 -10.98
N ILE A 122 10.39 0.46 -10.00
CA ILE A 122 9.56 0.77 -8.83
C ILE A 122 10.13 1.95 -8.06
N LYS A 123 11.44 1.94 -7.77
CA LYS A 123 12.12 3.05 -7.06
C LYS A 123 12.05 4.36 -7.83
N ARG A 124 12.27 4.34 -9.14
CA ARG A 124 12.15 5.54 -10.01
C ARG A 124 10.72 6.10 -9.99
N ALA A 125 9.72 5.23 -10.12
CA ALA A 125 8.32 5.65 -10.04
C ALA A 125 7.97 6.24 -8.68
N LEU A 126 8.40 5.59 -7.58
CA LEU A 126 8.20 6.12 -6.23
C LEU A 126 8.89 7.48 -6.05
N ASN A 127 10.11 7.66 -6.56
CA ASN A 127 10.80 8.95 -6.49
C ASN A 127 10.08 10.03 -7.31
N SER A 128 9.48 9.67 -8.45
CA SER A 128 8.76 10.64 -9.29
C SER A 128 7.57 11.29 -8.58
N ILE A 129 6.90 10.57 -7.68
CA ILE A 129 5.72 11.07 -6.95
C ILE A 129 6.06 11.77 -5.63
N ARG A 130 7.34 11.75 -5.21
CA ARG A 130 7.78 12.39 -3.97
C ARG A 130 7.96 13.89 -4.09
N GLY A 131 8.18 14.43 -5.28
CA GLY A 131 8.36 15.86 -5.50
C GLY A 131 7.07 16.65 -5.20
N LEU A 132 7.21 17.88 -4.68
CA LEU A 132 6.08 18.71 -4.26
C LEU A 132 5.02 18.86 -5.36
N GLN A 133 5.46 19.18 -6.57
CA GLN A 133 4.56 19.44 -7.71
C GLN A 133 3.75 18.19 -8.08
N GLU A 134 4.42 17.05 -8.24
CA GLU A 134 3.77 15.80 -8.62
C GLU A 134 2.89 15.25 -7.51
N TYR A 135 3.32 15.36 -6.24
CA TYR A 135 2.51 15.01 -5.08
C TYR A 135 1.22 15.83 -5.05
N MET A 136 1.30 17.15 -5.20
CA MET A 136 0.12 18.02 -5.18
C MET A 136 -0.82 17.76 -6.36
N ARG A 137 -0.27 17.41 -7.53
CA ARG A 137 -1.04 17.03 -8.70
C ARG A 137 -1.76 15.70 -8.52
N LEU A 138 -1.05 14.68 -8.05
CA LEU A 138 -1.59 13.33 -7.83
C LEU A 138 -2.54 13.25 -6.65
N SER A 139 -2.35 14.07 -5.61
CA SER A 139 -3.32 14.17 -4.51
C SER A 139 -4.57 14.98 -4.89
N GLY A 140 -4.59 15.62 -6.06
CA GLY A 140 -5.71 16.42 -6.53
C GLY A 140 -5.82 17.80 -5.89
N VAL A 141 -4.82 18.22 -5.11
CA VAL A 141 -4.76 19.58 -4.51
C VAL A 141 -4.63 20.64 -5.59
N VAL A 142 -3.84 20.36 -6.64
CA VAL A 142 -3.68 21.25 -7.79
C VAL A 142 -3.93 20.49 -9.09
N LYS A 143 -4.45 21.19 -10.11
CA LYS A 143 -4.64 20.61 -11.45
C LYS A 143 -3.31 20.50 -12.22
N ASN A 144 -2.47 21.53 -12.12
CA ASN A 144 -1.28 21.68 -12.96
C ASN A 144 0.01 21.82 -12.16
N SER A 145 0.10 22.87 -11.33
CA SER A 145 1.27 23.14 -10.50
C SER A 145 0.91 24.04 -9.32
N VAL A 146 1.73 23.96 -8.27
CA VAL A 146 1.71 24.87 -7.13
C VAL A 146 2.41 26.16 -7.55
N GLN A 147 1.73 27.29 -7.42
CA GLN A 147 2.27 28.63 -7.69
C GLN A 147 2.09 29.51 -6.45
N SER A 148 3.05 30.40 -6.19
CA SER A 148 2.88 31.45 -5.19
C SER A 148 2.01 32.57 -5.76
N LEU A 149 1.07 33.06 -4.96
CA LEU A 149 0.16 34.14 -5.32
C LEU A 149 0.49 35.38 -4.48
N GLY A 150 1.67 35.93 -4.75
CA GLY A 150 2.23 37.05 -4.01
C GLY A 150 2.82 36.63 -2.66
N GLN A 151 3.82 37.40 -2.20
CA GLN A 151 4.49 37.17 -0.93
C GLN A 151 4.36 38.44 -0.11
N ARG A 152 3.83 38.34 1.12
CA ARG A 152 3.95 39.43 2.10
C ARG A 152 5.28 39.28 2.84
N ASP A 153 5.85 40.40 3.28
CA ASP A 153 7.10 40.39 4.04
C ASP A 153 6.99 39.44 5.25
N GLY A 154 7.90 38.47 5.30
CA GLY A 154 7.96 37.47 6.37
C GLY A 154 7.20 36.16 6.13
N GLU A 155 6.44 36.02 5.05
CA GLU A 155 5.76 34.76 4.70
C GLU A 155 6.66 33.85 3.85
N THR A 156 6.72 32.57 4.21
CA THR A 156 7.37 31.52 3.39
C THR A 156 6.29 30.72 2.69
N ASN A 157 6.28 30.74 1.35
CA ASN A 157 5.33 29.92 0.60
C ASN A 157 5.82 28.47 0.52
N LEU A 158 4.87 27.56 0.27
CA LEU A 158 5.21 26.16 0.08
C LEU A 158 6.15 25.92 -1.11
N VAL A 159 6.04 26.74 -2.16
CA VAL A 159 6.93 26.68 -3.34
C VAL A 159 8.35 27.16 -3.05
N ASP A 160 8.54 27.92 -1.97
CA ASP A 160 9.84 28.44 -1.55
C ASP A 160 10.59 27.41 -0.70
N LEU A 161 9.94 26.29 -0.34
CA LEU A 161 10.60 25.17 0.31
C LEU A 161 11.58 24.52 -0.65
N ASN A 162 12.83 24.40 -0.23
CA ASN A 162 13.77 23.55 -0.93
C ASN A 162 13.34 22.07 -0.83
N GLU A 163 13.90 21.24 -1.71
CA GLU A 163 13.58 19.82 -1.81
C GLU A 163 13.78 19.07 -0.49
N TYR A 164 14.83 19.39 0.27
CA TYR A 164 15.11 18.75 1.55
C TYR A 164 14.00 19.00 2.58
N CYS A 165 13.58 20.27 2.74
CA CYS A 165 12.49 20.65 3.63
C CYS A 165 11.18 19.96 3.23
N TRP A 166 10.87 19.95 1.93
CA TRP A 166 9.69 19.26 1.43
C TRP A 166 9.74 17.76 1.71
N LEU A 167 10.85 17.08 1.40
CA LEU A 167 10.99 15.64 1.64
C LEU A 167 10.87 15.29 3.14
N HIS A 168 11.30 16.18 4.03
CA HIS A 168 11.13 16.02 5.47
C HIS A 168 9.68 16.18 5.93
N ILE A 169 8.89 17.04 5.29
CA ILE A 169 7.42 17.09 5.52
C ILE A 169 6.76 15.85 4.93
N ARG A 170 7.16 15.49 3.70
CA ARG A 170 6.59 14.40 2.91
C ARG A 170 6.68 13.04 3.60
N GLN A 171 7.63 12.81 4.51
CA GLN A 171 7.71 11.54 5.26
C GLN A 171 6.50 11.30 6.20
N TYR A 172 5.76 12.36 6.55
CA TYR A 172 4.58 12.30 7.41
C TYR A 172 3.25 12.32 6.63
N LEU A 173 3.33 12.43 5.30
CA LEU A 173 2.15 12.54 4.44
C LEU A 173 2.10 11.33 3.50
N THR A 174 0.91 10.82 3.24
CA THR A 174 0.64 9.86 2.17
C THR A 174 -0.37 10.46 1.20
N LEU A 175 -0.41 9.96 -0.03
CA LEU A 175 -1.44 10.39 -0.99
C LEU A 175 -2.89 10.12 -0.50
N GLU A 176 -3.08 9.25 0.50
CA GLU A 176 -4.38 8.98 1.12
C GLU A 176 -4.77 10.00 2.20
N ASP A 177 -3.81 10.72 2.78
CA ASP A 177 -4.05 11.68 3.87
C ASP A 177 -4.68 12.99 3.38
N VAL A 178 -4.59 13.27 2.08
CA VAL A 178 -5.25 14.43 1.50
C VAL A 178 -6.73 14.14 1.39
N ALA A 179 -7.53 14.84 2.21
CA ALA A 179 -8.97 14.78 2.13
C ALA A 179 -9.42 15.09 0.71
N LYS A 180 -10.05 14.10 0.05
CA LYS A 180 -10.74 14.34 -1.21
C LYS A 180 -11.93 15.23 -0.90
N ALA A 181 -11.81 16.53 -1.17
CA ALA A 181 -12.98 17.38 -1.22
C ALA A 181 -13.91 16.78 -2.27
N SER A 182 -15.04 16.22 -1.83
CA SER A 182 -16.17 15.96 -2.73
C SER A 182 -16.56 17.31 -3.30
N ILE A 183 -16.14 17.58 -4.53
CA ILE A 183 -16.72 18.66 -5.31
C ILE A 183 -18.10 18.13 -5.72
N GLU A 184 -19.10 18.41 -4.89
CA GLU A 184 -20.51 18.36 -5.29
C GLU A 184 -20.84 19.54 -6.23
#